data_AF-A0A498J1Z6-F1
#
_entry.id   AF-A0A498J1Z6-F1
#
_cell.length_a   1.000
_cell.length_b   1.000
_cell.length_c   1.000
_cell.angle_alpha   90.00
_cell.angle_beta   90.00
_cell.angle_gamma   90.00
#
_symmetry.space_group_name_H-M   'P 1'
#
loop_
_entity.id
_entity.type
_entity.pdbx_description
1 polymer ?
#
loop_
_entity_poly.entity_id
_entity_poly.type
_entity_poly.pdbx_seq_one_letter_code
_entity_poly.pdbx_strand_id
1 'polypeptide(L)'
;PKPKIDKTEHRWAVKDTPAQADHSTSYPKTLVPRSAAHFFGLKTSTSPARGKGTGSFGKRRNKTHTLCVRCGRRSFHLQKSRCSACAFPAARKRKYNWSEKAIRRKTTGTGRMRYLRNVPRRFKSGFREGTEAAPRICLISDVALRELGSEFILQSSVPIRFPAKGFSTPPAS
;
A
#
# COMPACT_ATOMS: atom_id res chain seq x y z
N PRO A 1 -0.67 14.48 22.91
CA PRO A 1 0.56 14.90 22.21
C PRO A 1 1.50 13.71 21.92
N LYS A 2 1.61 13.28 20.65
CA LYS A 2 2.59 12.27 20.20
C LYS A 2 3.68 12.97 19.37
N PRO A 3 4.98 12.64 19.54
CA PRO A 3 6.04 13.24 18.74
C PRO A 3 6.07 12.65 17.32
N LYS A 4 6.38 13.52 16.34
CA LYS A 4 6.57 13.19 14.93
C LYS A 4 7.98 12.59 14.76
N ILE A 5 8.08 11.47 14.06
CA ILE A 5 9.36 10.85 13.65
C ILE A 5 9.61 11.31 12.22
N ASP A 6 10.73 12.01 12.01
CA ASP A 6 11.13 12.54 10.71
C ASP A 6 11.78 11.45 9.84
N LYS A 7 11.55 11.54 8.53
CA LYS A 7 12.01 10.57 7.51
C LYS A 7 13.10 11.20 6.65
N THR A 8 14.34 11.00 7.03
CA THR A 8 15.57 11.28 6.26
C THR A 8 16.65 10.43 6.94
N GLU A 9 17.43 9.54 6.34
CA GLU A 9 17.99 9.43 5.00
C GLU A 9 18.35 7.95 4.72
N HIS A 10 18.22 7.51 3.47
CA HIS A 10 18.95 6.35 2.96
C HIS A 10 19.84 6.83 1.81
N ARG A 11 21.10 7.14 2.10
CA ARG A 11 22.13 7.35 1.10
C ARG A 11 23.25 6.33 1.33
N TRP A 12 23.25 5.31 0.50
CA TRP A 12 24.37 4.37 0.39
C TRP A 12 25.49 5.09 -0.37
N ALA A 13 26.59 5.39 0.32
CA ALA A 13 27.81 5.88 -0.32
C ALA A 13 28.78 4.70 -0.46
N VAL A 14 28.94 4.25 -1.70
CA VAL A 14 30.11 3.51 -2.17
C VAL A 14 31.30 4.45 -2.03
N LYS A 15 32.36 4.03 -1.35
CA LYS A 15 33.68 4.66 -1.48
C LYS A 15 34.77 3.61 -1.57
N ASP A 16 35.58 3.84 -2.58
CA ASP A 16 36.64 3.04 -3.14
C ASP A 16 37.81 2.80 -2.17
N THR A 17 38.45 1.66 -2.36
CA THR A 17 39.78 1.32 -1.84
C THR A 17 40.84 2.31 -2.32
N PRO A 18 41.88 2.55 -1.50
CA PRO A 18 43.22 2.61 -2.04
C PRO A 18 44.17 1.63 -1.32
N ALA A 19 44.97 0.94 -2.15
CA ALA A 19 46.16 0.23 -1.73
C ALA A 19 47.29 1.23 -1.49
N GLN A 20 48.14 0.99 -0.48
CA GLN A 20 49.58 1.20 -0.55
C GLN A 20 50.29 0.54 0.66
N ALA A 21 51.37 -0.18 0.36
CA ALA A 21 52.41 -0.61 1.31
C ALA A 21 53.17 0.63 1.83
N ASP A 22 53.92 0.61 2.94
CA ASP A 22 55.35 0.23 2.96
C ASP A 22 55.88 0.01 4.40
N HIS A 23 56.71 -1.03 4.53
CA HIS A 23 57.92 -1.22 5.34
C HIS A 23 58.06 -0.85 6.85
N SER A 24 58.50 -1.89 7.58
CA SER A 24 59.50 -1.92 8.66
C SER A 24 59.24 -1.19 9.98
N THR A 25 58.89 -1.95 11.01
CA THR A 25 59.59 -1.81 12.29
C THR A 25 59.83 -3.19 12.91
N SER A 26 61.11 -3.44 13.16
CA SER A 26 61.74 -4.63 13.71
C SER A 26 61.26 -4.98 15.12
N TYR A 27 60.93 -6.24 15.39
CA TYR A 27 61.18 -6.85 16.72
C TYR A 27 61.48 -8.37 16.57
N PRO A 28 62.33 -8.95 17.43
CA PRO A 28 63.25 -10.02 17.04
C PRO A 28 62.68 -11.44 17.09
N LYS A 29 63.23 -12.28 16.21
CA LYS A 29 63.16 -13.73 16.21
C LYS A 29 63.89 -14.28 17.45
N THR A 30 63.18 -15.01 18.32
CA THR A 30 63.81 -16.01 19.17
C THR A 30 63.51 -17.40 18.62
N LEU A 31 64.58 -18.05 18.17
CA LEU A 31 64.63 -19.46 17.81
C LEU A 31 64.88 -20.28 19.08
N VAL A 32 64.00 -21.22 19.40
CA VAL A 32 64.42 -22.52 19.95
C VAL A 32 63.56 -23.62 19.31
N PRO A 33 64.15 -24.64 18.66
CA PRO A 33 63.46 -25.81 18.14
C PRO A 33 63.65 -27.06 19.02
N ARG A 34 62.96 -28.15 18.64
CA ARG A 34 62.92 -29.53 19.20
C ARG A 34 61.91 -29.69 20.35
N SER A 35 61.04 -30.69 20.37
CA SER A 35 61.09 -32.02 19.77
C SER A 35 59.70 -32.61 19.55
N ALA A 36 59.66 -33.55 18.61
CA ALA A 36 58.55 -34.40 18.24
C ALA A 36 57.80 -35.03 19.42
N ALA A 37 56.49 -35.18 19.21
CA ALA A 37 55.74 -36.44 19.32
C ALA A 37 54.35 -36.20 19.91
N HIS A 38 53.35 -36.48 19.08
CA HIS A 38 52.05 -37.05 19.44
C HIS A 38 51.34 -36.47 20.68
N PHE A 39 50.26 -35.73 20.46
CA PHE A 39 49.00 -36.11 21.10
C PHE A 39 47.81 -35.68 20.24
N PHE A 40 47.30 -36.67 19.51
CA PHE A 40 45.92 -36.81 19.09
C PHE A 40 45.20 -35.59 18.48
N GLY A 41 44.95 -35.72 17.19
CA GLY A 41 43.93 -34.94 16.51
C GLY A 41 42.65 -34.88 17.33
N LEU A 42 42.27 -33.65 17.67
CA LEU A 42 40.88 -33.32 17.88
C LEU A 42 40.20 -33.43 16.51
N LYS A 43 39.88 -34.68 16.15
CA LYS A 43 38.67 -34.96 15.39
C LYS A 43 37.60 -34.13 16.08
N THR A 44 37.16 -33.04 15.46
CA THR A 44 35.91 -32.40 15.84
C THR A 44 34.84 -33.45 15.55
N SER A 45 34.62 -34.34 16.51
CA SER A 45 33.40 -35.10 16.62
C SER A 45 32.32 -34.08 16.97
N THR A 46 31.91 -33.30 15.97
CA THR A 46 30.59 -32.68 15.96
C THR A 46 29.59 -33.82 15.82
N SER A 47 29.45 -34.58 16.91
CA SER A 47 28.25 -35.33 17.22
C SER A 47 27.09 -34.39 16.89
N PRO A 48 26.18 -34.72 15.95
CA PRO A 48 25.06 -33.86 15.66
C PRO A 48 24.32 -33.71 16.97
N ALA A 49 24.41 -32.51 17.58
CA ALA A 49 23.79 -32.22 18.85
C ALA A 49 22.32 -32.66 18.76
N ARG A 50 22.01 -33.80 19.39
CA ARG A 50 20.66 -34.35 19.47
C ARG A 50 19.92 -33.42 20.41
N GLY A 51 19.33 -32.38 19.82
CA GLY A 51 18.70 -31.30 20.57
C GLY A 51 17.64 -30.61 19.73
N LYS A 52 16.59 -30.14 20.40
CA LYS A 52 15.38 -29.50 19.83
C LYS A 52 15.65 -28.11 19.21
N GLY A 53 16.90 -27.65 19.22
CA GLY A 53 17.32 -26.30 18.83
C GLY A 53 18.22 -26.29 17.59
N THR A 54 19.48 -25.91 17.78
CA THR A 54 20.44 -25.55 16.72
C THR A 54 20.57 -26.57 15.59
N GLY A 55 20.76 -27.86 15.90
CA GLY A 55 20.85 -28.92 14.89
C GLY A 55 19.56 -29.15 14.09
N SER A 56 18.40 -28.77 14.63
CA SER A 56 17.10 -28.89 13.95
C SER A 56 16.83 -27.76 12.95
N PHE A 57 17.35 -26.54 13.20
CA PHE A 57 17.13 -25.39 12.32
C PHE A 57 17.81 -25.56 10.96
N GLY A 58 19.04 -26.12 10.93
CA GLY A 58 19.77 -26.39 9.68
C GLY A 58 19.04 -27.34 8.72
N LYS A 59 18.13 -28.17 9.24
CA LYS A 59 17.38 -29.15 8.43
C LYS A 59 16.08 -28.59 7.83
N ARG A 60 15.70 -27.32 8.10
CA ARG A 60 14.41 -26.72 7.68
C ARG A 60 14.38 -26.23 6.22
N ARG A 61 14.73 -27.13 5.29
CA ARG A 61 14.69 -26.85 3.83
C ARG A 61 13.32 -27.03 3.19
N ASN A 62 12.49 -27.92 3.72
CA ASN A 62 11.16 -28.20 3.19
C ASN A 62 10.17 -27.10 3.59
N LYS A 63 9.37 -26.61 2.64
CA LYS A 63 8.39 -25.54 2.88
C LYS A 63 6.99 -26.13 3.01
N THR A 64 6.33 -25.86 4.14
CA THR A 64 4.93 -26.24 4.35
C THR A 64 3.96 -25.19 3.79
N HIS A 65 4.34 -23.91 3.83
CA HIS A 65 3.51 -22.79 3.42
C HIS A 65 4.08 -21.98 2.24
N THR A 66 3.27 -21.76 1.20
CA THR A 66 3.53 -20.87 0.06
C THR A 66 2.52 -19.72 0.00
N LEU A 67 2.74 -18.80 -0.96
CA LEU A 67 1.83 -17.70 -1.25
C LEU A 67 0.49 -18.21 -1.76
N CYS A 68 -0.60 -17.70 -1.18
CA CYS A 68 -1.95 -18.02 -1.58
C CYS A 68 -2.43 -17.05 -2.68
N VAL A 69 -2.96 -17.59 -3.78
CA VAL A 69 -3.49 -16.80 -4.92
C VAL A 69 -4.56 -15.79 -4.49
N ARG A 70 -5.54 -16.22 -3.68
CA ARG A 70 -6.66 -15.36 -3.24
C ARG A 70 -6.27 -14.18 -2.34
N CYS A 71 -5.33 -14.38 -1.41
CA CYS A 71 -5.04 -13.39 -0.36
C CYS A 71 -3.62 -12.82 -0.36
N GLY A 72 -2.72 -13.32 -1.22
CA GLY A 72 -1.33 -12.85 -1.32
C GLY A 72 -0.47 -13.11 -0.08
N ARG A 73 -0.95 -13.92 0.88
CA ARG A 73 -0.21 -14.25 2.12
C ARG A 73 0.48 -15.60 2.00
N ARG A 74 1.65 -15.76 2.61
CA ARG A 74 2.35 -17.05 2.77
C ARG A 74 1.63 -17.90 3.80
N SER A 75 0.51 -18.49 3.40
CA SER A 75 -0.41 -19.21 4.29
C SER A 75 -1.04 -20.43 3.62
N PHE A 76 -0.73 -20.69 2.36
CA PHE A 76 -1.24 -21.85 1.64
C PHE A 76 -0.44 -23.08 2.03
N HIS A 77 -1.06 -24.06 2.68
CA HIS A 77 -0.40 -25.31 3.05
C HIS A 77 -0.37 -26.26 1.85
N LEU A 78 0.82 -26.72 1.43
CA LEU A 78 0.98 -27.51 0.20
C LEU A 78 0.31 -28.88 0.31
N GLN A 79 0.70 -29.68 1.31
CA GLN A 79 0.17 -31.04 1.45
C GLN A 79 -1.35 -31.08 1.68
N LYS A 80 -1.87 -30.15 2.50
CA LYS A 80 -3.30 -30.07 2.83
C LYS A 80 -4.11 -29.27 1.82
N SER A 81 -3.46 -28.68 0.83
CA SER A 81 -4.04 -27.82 -0.21
C SER A 81 -5.04 -26.79 0.34
N ARG A 82 -4.75 -26.20 1.50
CA ARG A 82 -5.66 -25.28 2.20
C ARG A 82 -4.94 -24.06 2.77
N CYS A 83 -5.52 -22.89 2.55
CA CYS A 83 -4.98 -21.63 3.08
C CYS A 83 -5.44 -21.39 4.53
N SER A 84 -4.48 -21.27 5.45
CA SER A 84 -4.78 -20.98 6.85
C SER A 84 -5.40 -19.59 7.05
N ALA A 85 -5.19 -18.61 6.17
CA ALA A 85 -5.69 -17.24 6.34
C ALA A 85 -7.09 -17.00 5.76
N CYS A 86 -7.37 -17.55 4.56
CA CYS A 86 -8.61 -17.30 3.82
C CYS A 86 -9.43 -18.56 3.49
N ALA A 87 -8.92 -19.76 3.84
CA ALA A 87 -9.51 -21.07 3.55
C ALA A 87 -9.70 -21.41 2.06
N PHE A 88 -8.97 -20.78 1.14
CA PHE A 88 -8.86 -21.28 -0.24
C PHE A 88 -8.50 -22.78 -0.22
N PRO A 89 -9.22 -23.67 -0.94
CA PRO A 89 -10.15 -23.44 -2.05
C PRO A 89 -11.63 -23.16 -1.69
N ALA A 90 -12.03 -23.20 -0.41
CA ALA A 90 -13.44 -23.02 -0.01
C ALA A 90 -14.05 -21.72 -0.58
N ALA A 91 -15.33 -21.76 -0.96
CA ALA A 91 -16.03 -20.61 -1.55
C ALA A 91 -16.07 -19.41 -0.59
N ARG A 92 -16.42 -19.66 0.68
CA ARG A 92 -16.50 -18.63 1.72
C ARG A 92 -15.12 -18.28 2.27
N LYS A 93 -14.86 -16.99 2.48
CA LYS A 93 -13.64 -16.52 3.16
C LYS A 93 -13.73 -16.85 4.65
N ARG A 94 -12.66 -17.45 5.20
CA ARG A 94 -12.54 -17.74 6.64
C ARG A 94 -12.58 -16.48 7.50
N LYS A 95 -13.50 -16.45 8.46
CA LYS A 95 -13.62 -15.42 9.52
C LYS A 95 -13.87 -16.14 10.86
N TYR A 96 -13.30 -15.59 11.93
CA TYR A 96 -13.53 -16.05 13.30
C TYR A 96 -13.79 -14.84 14.18
N ASN A 97 -14.86 -14.87 14.97
CA ASN A 97 -15.30 -13.73 15.77
C ASN A 97 -14.36 -13.45 16.94
N TRP A 98 -13.68 -14.46 17.46
CA TRP A 98 -12.64 -14.31 18.48
C TRP A 98 -11.41 -13.52 18.02
N SER A 99 -11.28 -13.22 16.71
CA SER A 99 -10.13 -12.48 16.16
C SER A 99 -10.55 -11.19 15.46
N GLU A 100 -11.02 -10.22 16.25
CA GLU A 100 -11.49 -8.92 15.76
C GLU A 100 -10.42 -8.16 14.93
N LYS A 101 -9.17 -8.16 15.40
CA LYS A 101 -8.05 -7.51 14.67
C LYS A 101 -7.83 -8.14 13.29
N ALA A 102 -8.01 -9.45 13.18
CA ALA A 102 -7.90 -10.14 11.90
C ALA A 102 -9.09 -9.83 10.98
N ILE A 103 -10.29 -9.63 11.53
CA ILE A 103 -11.47 -9.17 10.78
C ILE A 103 -11.21 -7.76 10.23
N ARG A 104 -10.80 -6.80 11.06
CA ARG A 104 -10.53 -5.41 10.63
C ARG A 104 -9.50 -5.30 9.51
N ARG A 105 -8.44 -6.11 9.53
CA ARG A 105 -7.41 -6.12 8.46
C ARG A 105 -7.94 -6.60 7.09
N LYS A 106 -9.06 -7.34 7.06
CA LYS A 106 -9.61 -7.98 5.85
C LYS A 106 -10.95 -7.40 5.41
N THR A 107 -11.56 -6.53 6.22
CA THR A 107 -12.88 -5.99 5.97
C THR A 107 -12.90 -5.08 4.74
N THR A 108 -14.08 -4.88 4.16
CA THR A 108 -14.31 -3.92 3.08
C THR A 108 -13.83 -2.53 3.54
N GLY A 109 -13.09 -1.80 2.70
CA GLY A 109 -12.48 -0.52 3.08
C GLY A 109 -10.95 -0.49 2.94
N THR A 110 -10.28 -1.60 3.20
CA THR A 110 -8.79 -1.63 3.26
C THR A 110 -8.09 -1.73 1.90
N GLY A 111 -8.84 -2.05 0.84
CA GLY A 111 -8.31 -2.27 -0.51
C GLY A 111 -8.55 -1.10 -1.47
N ARG A 112 -8.34 -1.36 -2.77
CA ARG A 112 -8.46 -0.34 -3.82
C ARG A 112 -9.90 0.18 -4.04
N MET A 113 -10.91 -0.56 -3.60
CA MET A 113 -12.34 -0.20 -3.71
C MET A 113 -12.75 0.38 -5.08
N ARG A 114 -12.23 -0.16 -6.20
CA ARG A 114 -12.39 0.45 -7.54
C ARG A 114 -13.86 0.73 -7.89
N TYR A 115 -14.74 -0.23 -7.62
CA TYR A 115 -16.17 -0.08 -7.85
C TYR A 115 -16.82 0.80 -6.78
N LEU A 116 -16.74 0.37 -5.51
CA LEU A 116 -17.42 1.02 -4.39
C LEU A 116 -17.02 2.49 -4.17
N ARG A 117 -15.84 2.93 -4.61
CA ARG A 117 -15.43 4.34 -4.52
C ARG A 117 -16.33 5.27 -5.34
N ASN A 118 -16.76 4.81 -6.52
CA ASN A 118 -17.56 5.61 -7.44
C ASN A 118 -19.07 5.46 -7.20
N VAL A 119 -19.49 4.39 -6.53
CA VAL A 119 -20.91 4.08 -6.28
C VAL A 119 -21.65 5.20 -5.53
N PRO A 120 -21.13 5.78 -4.42
CA PRO A 120 -21.81 6.89 -3.74
C PRO A 120 -22.00 8.13 -4.61
N ARG A 121 -21.04 8.44 -5.50
CA ARG A 121 -21.16 9.56 -6.45
C ARG A 121 -22.26 9.31 -7.48
N ARG A 122 -22.34 8.08 -8.01
CA ARG A 122 -23.41 7.66 -8.92
C ARG A 122 -24.78 7.64 -8.23
N PHE A 123 -24.82 7.22 -6.98
CA PHE A 123 -26.04 7.23 -6.17
C PHE A 123 -26.59 8.67 -6.01
N LYS A 124 -25.72 9.65 -5.70
CA LYS A 124 -26.13 11.07 -5.61
C LYS A 124 -26.65 11.66 -6.92
N SER A 125 -26.25 11.09 -8.05
CA SER A 125 -26.72 11.50 -9.39
C SER A 125 -27.86 10.62 -9.91
N GLY A 126 -28.40 9.70 -9.10
CA GLY A 126 -29.52 8.84 -9.48
C GLY A 126 -29.19 7.82 -10.56
N PHE A 127 -27.92 7.40 -10.68
CA PHE A 127 -27.46 6.47 -11.73
C PHE A 127 -27.79 6.91 -13.16
N ARG A 128 -27.75 8.22 -13.45
CA ARG A 128 -27.91 8.74 -14.81
C ARG A 128 -26.79 8.22 -15.73
N GLU A 129 -27.16 7.74 -16.91
CA GLU A 129 -26.27 7.23 -17.95
C GLU A 129 -26.52 7.97 -19.27
N GLY A 130 -25.51 8.06 -20.15
CA GLY A 130 -25.66 8.57 -21.52
C GLY A 130 -25.89 10.08 -21.69
N THR A 131 -25.86 10.88 -20.62
CA THR A 131 -26.01 12.34 -20.72
C THR A 131 -24.67 13.06 -20.64
N GLU A 132 -24.39 13.93 -21.61
CA GLU A 132 -23.21 14.80 -21.59
C GLU A 132 -23.48 16.07 -20.77
N ALA A 133 -22.42 16.65 -20.20
CA ALA A 133 -22.54 17.92 -19.50
C ALA A 133 -22.65 19.04 -20.53
N ALA A 134 -23.58 19.98 -20.32
CA ALA A 134 -23.71 21.14 -21.20
C ALA A 134 -22.37 21.89 -21.29
N PRO A 135 -21.89 22.23 -22.51
CA PRO A 135 -20.67 22.99 -22.68
C PRO A 135 -20.87 24.38 -22.07
N ARG A 136 -19.82 24.86 -21.40
CA ARG A 136 -19.81 26.19 -20.77
C ARG A 136 -19.44 27.19 -21.86
N ILE A 137 -20.38 27.60 -22.69
CA ILE A 137 -20.18 28.75 -23.56
C ILE A 137 -20.17 29.97 -22.64
N CYS A 138 -19.02 30.63 -22.54
CA CYS A 138 -18.86 31.88 -21.82
C CYS A 138 -19.85 32.89 -22.38
N LEU A 139 -20.57 33.55 -21.49
CA LEU A 139 -21.42 34.73 -21.70
C LEU A 139 -20.60 35.94 -22.21
N ILE A 140 -19.74 35.75 -23.20
CA ILE A 140 -18.97 36.80 -23.88
C ILE A 140 -19.75 37.28 -25.12
N SER A 141 -20.66 36.46 -25.66
CA SER A 141 -21.53 36.85 -26.79
C SER A 141 -22.71 37.74 -26.39
N ASP A 142 -23.09 37.81 -25.10
CA ASP A 142 -24.21 38.66 -24.65
C ASP A 142 -23.84 40.14 -24.48
N VAL A 143 -22.56 40.47 -24.33
CA VAL A 143 -22.08 41.87 -24.29
C VAL A 143 -21.94 42.43 -25.72
N ALA A 144 -21.50 41.62 -26.68
CA ALA A 144 -21.30 42.05 -28.07
C ALA A 144 -22.62 42.29 -28.84
N LEU A 145 -23.73 41.64 -28.46
CA LEU A 145 -25.05 41.89 -29.07
C LEU A 145 -25.78 43.10 -28.46
N ARG A 146 -25.35 43.61 -27.31
CA ARG A 146 -25.93 44.82 -26.69
C ARG A 146 -25.33 46.13 -27.19
N GLU A 147 -24.13 46.13 -27.74
CA GLU A 147 -23.50 47.36 -28.28
C GLU A 147 -23.81 47.65 -29.76
N LEU A 148 -24.37 46.69 -30.51
CA LEU A 148 -24.82 46.92 -31.90
C LEU A 148 -26.34 47.03 -32.05
N GLY A 149 -27.09 47.04 -30.94
CA GLY A 149 -28.56 46.95 -30.94
C GLY A 149 -29.31 48.10 -30.24
N SER A 150 -28.63 49.17 -29.78
CA SER A 150 -29.26 50.22 -28.95
C SER A 150 -29.61 51.53 -29.68
N GLU A 151 -29.67 51.57 -31.01
CA GLU A 151 -30.23 52.73 -31.75
C GLU A 151 -31.62 52.49 -32.34
N PHE A 152 -32.22 51.31 -32.17
CA PHE A 152 -33.55 51.06 -32.72
C PHE A 152 -34.49 50.52 -31.66
N ILE A 153 -35.66 51.16 -31.55
CA ILE A 153 -36.82 50.78 -30.72
C ILE A 153 -36.83 51.36 -29.29
N LEU A 154 -36.94 52.68 -29.21
CA LEU A 154 -37.71 53.37 -28.17
C LEU A 154 -38.89 54.10 -28.83
N GLN A 155 -39.87 53.34 -29.32
CA GLN A 155 -41.16 53.91 -29.73
C GLN A 155 -42.27 52.84 -29.78
N SER A 156 -42.57 52.21 -28.65
CA SER A 156 -43.91 51.67 -28.40
C SER A 156 -44.08 51.20 -26.95
N SER A 157 -44.76 52.04 -26.19
CA SER A 157 -45.37 51.81 -24.89
C SER A 157 -46.32 50.61 -24.86
N VAL A 158 -46.09 49.63 -23.95
CA VAL A 158 -47.16 48.86 -23.27
C VAL A 158 -46.65 48.36 -21.90
N PRO A 159 -47.33 48.66 -20.77
CA PRO A 159 -47.02 48.04 -19.47
C PRO A 159 -47.76 46.71 -19.31
N ILE A 160 -47.03 45.61 -19.10
CA ILE A 160 -47.62 44.30 -18.72
C ILE A 160 -47.32 44.00 -17.26
N ARG A 161 -48.41 43.74 -16.54
CA ARG A 161 -48.56 43.51 -15.10
C ARG A 161 -48.02 42.13 -14.70
N PHE A 162 -47.08 42.08 -13.74
CA PHE A 162 -46.59 40.83 -13.15
C PHE A 162 -47.54 40.31 -12.06
N PRO A 163 -47.96 39.03 -12.07
CA PRO A 163 -48.57 38.40 -10.91
C PRO A 163 -47.50 37.81 -9.97
N ALA A 164 -47.57 38.22 -8.70
CA ALA A 164 -46.79 37.66 -7.61
C ALA A 164 -47.22 36.21 -7.31
N LYS A 165 -46.26 35.28 -7.24
CA LYS A 165 -46.46 33.96 -6.60
C LYS A 165 -45.29 33.68 -5.66
N GLY A 166 -45.65 33.43 -4.40
CA GLY A 166 -44.77 33.43 -3.24
C GLY A 166 -43.90 32.20 -3.06
N PHE A 167 -42.83 32.41 -2.30
CA PHE A 167 -41.93 31.39 -1.77
C PHE A 167 -42.59 30.68 -0.58
N SER A 168 -42.80 29.37 -0.69
CA SER A 168 -42.97 28.49 0.46
C SER A 168 -41.63 27.81 0.77
N THR A 169 -41.16 27.98 2.00
CA THR A 169 -40.02 27.27 2.57
C THR A 169 -40.48 25.92 3.15
N PRO A 170 -39.71 24.83 2.98
CA PRO A 170 -40.02 23.57 3.66
C PRO A 170 -39.43 23.53 5.10
N PRO A 171 -40.10 22.85 6.05
CA PRO A 171 -39.60 22.70 7.42
C PRO A 171 -38.50 21.65 7.51
N ALA A 172 -37.52 21.93 8.38
CA ALA A 172 -36.46 21.02 8.77
C ALA A 172 -36.96 20.00 9.81
N SER A 173 -36.53 18.75 9.65
CA SER A 173 -36.46 17.73 10.70
C SER A 173 -35.13 17.00 10.65
#